data_AF-A0A6N2I0B5-F1
#
_entry.id   AF-A0A6N2I0B5-F1
#
_cell.length_a   1.000
_cell.length_b   1.000
_cell.length_c   1.000
_cell.angle_alpha   90.00
_cell.angle_beta   90.00
_cell.angle_gamma   90.00
#
_symmetry.space_group_name_H-M   'P 1'
#
loop_
_entity.id
_entity.type
_entity.pdbx_description
1 polymer ?
#
loop_
_entity_poly.entity_id
_entity_poly.type
_entity_poly.pdbx_seq_one_letter_code
_entity_poly.pdbx_strand_id
1 'polypeptide(L)'
;MAWDIHSARQSVLDPGDYARLRVGQDREAVRRLLPDRETTQRSAAGEPRGKGITCAYYAMTADRFDDRSGDSYRLCFRDGRLMSKEALAP
;
A
#
# COMPACT_ATOMS: atom_id res chain seq x y z
N MET A 1 24.87 -0.82 6.64
CA MET A 1 23.43 -0.54 6.86
C MET A 1 22.64 -0.96 5.61
N ALA A 2 22.44 -2.26 5.41
CA ALA A 2 21.83 -2.83 4.19
C ALA A 2 20.43 -3.44 4.41
N TRP A 3 19.90 -3.36 5.64
CA TRP A 3 18.64 -3.97 6.03
C TRP A 3 17.40 -3.25 5.46
N ASP A 4 17.57 -2.00 5.03
CA ASP A 4 16.46 -1.12 4.63
C ASP A 4 16.01 -1.30 3.17
N ILE A 5 16.95 -1.65 2.27
CA ILE A 5 16.69 -1.73 0.82
C ILE A 5 15.92 -3.00 0.45
N HIS A 6 16.14 -4.10 1.18
CA HIS A 6 15.48 -5.37 0.87
C HIS A 6 13.99 -5.35 1.23
N SER A 7 13.63 -4.71 2.36
CA SER A 7 12.23 -4.58 2.77
C SER A 7 11.41 -3.67 1.84
N ALA A 8 12.02 -2.58 1.35
CA ALA A 8 11.34 -1.67 0.41
C ALA A 8 10.96 -2.37 -0.90
N ARG A 9 11.87 -3.15 -1.50
CA ARG A 9 11.60 -3.90 -2.75
C ARG A 9 10.46 -4.90 -2.62
N GLN A 10 10.31 -5.55 -1.47
CA GLN A 10 9.24 -6.51 -1.21
C GLN A 10 7.91 -5.86 -0.86
N SER A 11 7.88 -4.52 -0.82
CA SER A 11 6.70 -3.72 -0.50
C SER A 11 6.26 -2.82 -1.66
N VAL A 12 6.92 -2.94 -2.82
CA VAL A 12 6.55 -2.15 -4.01
C VAL A 12 5.31 -2.74 -4.64
N LEU A 13 4.24 -1.94 -4.70
CA LEU A 13 3.05 -2.27 -5.46
C LEU A 13 3.17 -1.63 -6.85
N ASP A 14 3.16 -2.47 -7.89
CA ASP A 14 3.24 -2.01 -9.27
C ASP A 14 2.06 -1.07 -9.60
N PRO A 15 2.29 0.08 -10.27
CA PRO A 15 1.23 1.02 -10.62
C PRO A 15 0.12 0.41 -11.49
N GLY A 16 0.46 -0.55 -12.36
CA GLY A 16 -0.50 -1.30 -13.18
C GLY A 16 -1.38 -2.19 -12.32
N ASP A 17 -0.81 -2.89 -11.33
CA ASP A 17 -1.60 -3.68 -10.38
C ASP A 17 -2.46 -2.81 -9.46
N TYR A 18 -1.94 -1.67 -8.99
CA TYR A 18 -2.73 -0.68 -8.26
C TYR A 18 -3.92 -0.15 -9.08
N ALA A 19 -3.74 0.07 -10.38
CA ALA A 19 -4.81 0.52 -11.27
C ALA A 19 -5.92 -0.54 -11.44
N ARG A 20 -5.60 -1.82 -11.30
CA ARG A 20 -6.56 -2.94 -11.37
C ARG A 20 -7.42 -3.07 -10.10
N LEU A 21 -6.95 -2.52 -8.97
CA LEU A 21 -7.70 -2.52 -7.71
C LEU A 21 -8.93 -1.62 -7.77
N ARG A 22 -10.06 -2.14 -7.27
CA ARG A 22 -11.36 -1.47 -7.24
C ARG A 22 -11.98 -1.54 -5.86
N VAL A 23 -12.52 -0.42 -5.39
CA VAL A 23 -13.32 -0.37 -4.16
C VAL A 23 -14.49 -1.37 -4.25
N GLY A 24 -14.76 -2.07 -3.15
CA GLY A 24 -15.72 -3.17 -3.04
C GLY A 24 -15.13 -4.56 -3.28
N GLN A 25 -13.91 -4.67 -3.82
CA GLN A 25 -13.26 -5.96 -4.00
C GLN A 25 -13.00 -6.67 -2.68
N ASP A 26 -13.10 -7.99 -2.71
CA ASP A 26 -12.74 -8.86 -1.61
C ASP A 26 -11.23 -8.85 -1.35
N ARG A 27 -10.83 -8.90 -0.08
CA ARG A 27 -9.43 -8.87 0.33
C ARG A 27 -8.61 -9.99 -0.30
N GLU A 28 -9.16 -11.18 -0.50
CA GLU A 28 -8.44 -12.29 -1.14
C GLU A 28 -8.19 -12.03 -2.63
N ALA A 29 -9.12 -11.33 -3.31
CA ALA A 29 -8.89 -10.91 -4.69
C ALA A 29 -7.82 -9.82 -4.78
N VAL A 30 -7.84 -8.88 -3.84
CA VAL A 30 -6.82 -7.82 -3.77
C VAL A 30 -5.45 -8.40 -3.43
N ARG A 31 -5.35 -9.30 -2.44
CA ARG A 31 -4.09 -9.94 -2.01
C ARG A 31 -3.30 -10.61 -3.14
N ARG A 32 -3.98 -11.11 -4.18
CA ARG A 32 -3.32 -11.71 -5.36
C ARG A 32 -2.53 -10.71 -6.20
N LEU A 33 -2.81 -9.42 -6.06
CA LEU A 33 -2.15 -8.31 -6.76
C LEU A 33 -1.20 -7.54 -5.84
N LEU A 34 -1.16 -7.89 -4.55
CA LEU A 34 -0.31 -7.22 -3.58
C LEU A 34 1.02 -7.95 -3.44
N PRO A 35 2.10 -7.21 -3.19
CA PRO A 35 3.36 -7.82 -2.82
C PRO A 35 3.26 -8.45 -1.42
N ASP A 36 4.19 -9.37 -1.12
CA ASP A 36 4.15 -10.19 0.10
C ASP A 36 4.35 -9.40 1.40
N ARG A 37 4.88 -8.17 1.34
CA ARG A 37 5.14 -7.33 2.53
C ARG A 37 4.54 -5.95 2.37
N GLU A 38 4.07 -5.41 3.49
CA GLU A 38 3.69 -4.00 3.62
C GLU A 38 4.92 -3.15 3.94
N THR A 39 4.94 -1.90 3.47
CA THR A 39 5.96 -0.96 3.89
C THR A 39 5.75 -0.55 5.35
N THR A 40 6.83 -0.39 6.09
CA THR A 40 6.82 0.20 7.43
C THR A 40 6.69 1.72 7.38
N GLN A 41 6.86 2.32 6.21
CA GLN A 41 6.73 3.74 5.97
C GLN A 41 5.24 4.11 5.88
N ARG A 42 4.63 4.32 7.04
CA ARG A 42 3.20 4.63 7.16
C ARG A 42 3.00 6.13 7.35
N SER A 43 2.18 6.75 6.50
CA SER A 43 1.62 8.07 6.79
C SER A 43 0.28 7.88 7.50
N ALA A 44 0.21 8.27 8.77
CA ALA A 44 -1.03 8.21 9.57
C ALA A 44 -2.03 9.32 9.20
N ALA A 45 -1.66 10.24 8.31
CA ALA A 45 -2.48 11.37 7.93
C ALA A 45 -3.76 10.89 7.21
N GLY A 46 -4.92 11.31 7.73
CA GLY A 46 -6.22 10.98 7.14
C GLY A 46 -6.59 9.49 7.22
N GLU A 47 -5.96 8.68 8.08
CA GLU A 47 -6.32 7.28 8.23
C GLU A 47 -7.75 7.17 8.80
N PRO A 48 -8.69 6.51 8.10
CA PRO A 48 -10.05 6.39 8.57
C PRO A 48 -10.09 5.56 9.86
N ARG A 49 -10.63 6.16 10.92
CA ARG A 49 -10.77 5.52 12.24
C ARG A 49 -12.12 4.83 12.35
N GLY A 50 -12.12 3.56 12.76
CA GLY A 50 -13.35 2.80 12.97
C GLY A 50 -13.07 1.34 13.30
N LYS A 51 -14.01 0.69 14.00
CA LYS A 51 -13.91 -0.76 14.26
C LYS A 51 -13.97 -1.53 12.94
N GLY A 52 -13.10 -2.53 12.81
CA GLY A 52 -13.03 -3.39 11.62
C GLY A 52 -12.35 -2.75 10.40
N ILE A 53 -11.77 -1.56 10.55
CA ILE A 53 -10.96 -0.92 9.50
C ILE A 53 -9.49 -1.33 9.68
N THR A 54 -8.84 -1.73 8.59
CA THR A 54 -7.41 -2.02 8.57
C THR A 54 -6.81 -1.47 7.29
N CYS A 55 -5.81 -0.60 7.43
CA CYS A 55 -5.09 -0.02 6.29
C CYS A 55 -3.73 -0.69 6.12
N ALA A 56 -3.44 -1.07 4.87
CA ALA A 56 -2.16 -1.57 4.42
C ALA A 56 -1.46 -0.52 3.56
N TYR A 57 -0.13 -0.45 3.67
CA TYR A 57 0.69 0.54 2.99
C TYR A 57 1.69 -0.16 2.09
N TYR A 58 1.87 0.34 0.86
CA TYR A 58 2.83 -0.18 -0.11
C TYR A 58 3.63 0.96 -0.73
N ALA A 59 4.93 0.76 -0.96
CA ALA A 59 5.75 1.76 -1.62
C ALA A 59 5.41 1.84 -3.11
N MET A 60 5.48 3.03 -3.71
CA MET A 60 5.32 3.17 -5.17
C MET A 60 6.59 2.78 -5.92
N THR A 61 7.73 2.87 -5.25
CA THR A 61 9.05 2.55 -5.81
C THR A 61 10.02 2.16 -4.70
N ALA A 62 10.99 1.32 -5.03
CA ALA A 62 12.15 1.04 -4.17
C ALA A 62 13.40 1.84 -4.59
N ASP A 63 13.32 2.56 -5.71
CA ASP A 63 14.37 3.48 -6.14
C ASP A 63 14.26 4.78 -5.34
N ARG A 64 15.35 5.15 -4.66
CA ARG A 64 15.40 6.36 -3.85
C ARG A 64 15.61 7.63 -4.66
N PHE A 65 15.90 7.50 -5.95
CA PHE A 65 16.13 8.61 -6.88
C PHE A 65 14.94 8.84 -7.83
N ASP A 66 13.92 7.98 -7.81
CA ASP A 66 12.66 8.21 -8.53
C ASP A 66 11.88 9.33 -7.83
N ASP A 67 11.19 10.17 -8.60
CA ASP A 67 10.40 11.29 -8.08
C ASP A 67 9.31 10.86 -7.06
N ARG A 68 8.88 9.60 -7.13
CA ARG A 68 7.92 8.98 -6.21
C ARG A 68 8.58 8.29 -5.02
N SER A 69 9.89 8.49 -4.82
CA SER A 69 10.59 7.96 -3.66
C SER A 69 10.00 8.53 -2.38
N GLY A 70 9.50 7.65 -1.52
CA GLY A 70 8.80 8.02 -0.28
C GLY A 70 7.28 8.06 -0.45
N ASP A 71 6.76 8.06 -1.68
CA ASP A 71 5.33 7.95 -1.94
C ASP A 71 4.84 6.53 -1.62
N SER A 72 3.62 6.45 -1.11
CA SER A 72 2.99 5.18 -0.75
C SER A 72 1.54 5.07 -1.21
N TYR A 73 1.13 3.87 -1.58
CA TYR A 73 -0.27 3.52 -1.75
C TYR A 73 -0.85 3.09 -0.41
N ARG A 74 -1.98 3.70 -0.03
CA ARG A 74 -2.78 3.28 1.11
C ARG A 74 -4.01 2.52 0.63
N LEU A 75 -4.16 1.29 1.11
CA LEU A 75 -5.33 0.45 0.86
C LEU A 75 -6.03 0.17 2.17
N CYS A 76 -7.23 0.72 2.36
CA CYS A 76 -8.00 0.45 3.57
C CYS A 76 -9.11 -0.55 3.31
N PHE A 77 -9.20 -1.53 4.20
CA PHE A 77 -10.19 -2.58 4.17
C PHE A 77 -11.14 -2.39 5.33
N ARG A 78 -12.42 -2.69 5.10
CA ARG A 78 -13.45 -2.80 6.13
C ARG A 78 -14.17 -4.11 5.94
N ASP A 79 -14.26 -4.90 7.01
CA ASP A 79 -14.97 -6.19 6.99
C ASP A 79 -14.52 -7.10 5.82
N GLY A 80 -13.21 -7.09 5.53
CA GLY A 80 -12.60 -7.89 4.46
C GLY A 80 -12.79 -7.34 3.03
N ARG A 81 -13.34 -6.15 2.84
CA ARG A 81 -13.48 -5.52 1.51
C ARG A 81 -12.70 -4.23 1.40
N LEU A 82 -12.12 -3.98 0.23
CA LEU A 82 -11.41 -2.73 -0.06
C LEU A 82 -12.42 -1.58 -0.04
N MET A 83 -12.30 -0.67 0.92
CA MET A 83 -13.21 0.47 1.04
C MET A 83 -12.62 1.74 0.39
N SER A 84 -11.29 1.88 0.41
CA SER A 84 -10.60 3.01 -0.21
C SER A 84 -9.21 2.62 -0.69
N LYS A 85 -8.75 3.32 -1.72
CA LYS A 85 -7.37 3.27 -2.22
C LYS A 85 -6.91 4.69 -2.52
N GLU A 86 -5.72 5.05 -2.05
CA GLU A 86 -5.17 6.39 -2.17
C GLU A 86 -3.68 6.35 -2.48
N ALA A 87 -3.21 7.35 -3.21
CA ALA A 87 -1.80 7.61 -3.46
C ALA A 87 -1.39 8.76 -2.52
N LEU A 88 -0.44 8.51 -1.63
CA LEU A 88 0.02 9.45 -0.62
C LEU A 88 1.46 9.87 -0.95
N ALA A 89 1.69 11.17 -0.96
CA ALA A 89 3.03 11.74 -0.90
C ALA A 89 3.50 11.77 0.58
N PRO A 90 4.82 11.70 0.84
CA PRO A 90 5.39 11.74 2.19
C PRO A 90 5.11 13.04 2.95
#